data_AF-A0A0C9UVQ3-F1
#
_entry.id   AF-A0A0C9UVQ3-F1
#
_cell.length_a   1.000
_cell.length_b   1.000
_cell.length_c   1.000
_cell.angle_alpha   90.00
_cell.angle_beta   90.00
_cell.angle_gamma   90.00
#
_symmetry.space_group_name_H-M   'P 1'
#
loop_
_entity.id
_entity.type
_entity.pdbx_description
1 polymer ?
#
loop_
_entity_poly.entity_id
_entity_poly.type
_entity_poly.pdbx_seq_one_letter_code
_entity_poly.pdbx_strand_id
1 'polypeptide(L)'
;MSTPSSSSARLFQAAATLSAALRAQNIGHAFHGGLLTVLLGSPRPSEELYCIVEGSPNTHPFRRVRQALAGNEVLTATLVGWSNRLYIKYHEPIPAIEFEVLPAGEEGPRRLDASRVMQVHNVPFLNVTEFVRAKMKAWVSRRSQEDAEHVIFVMARFWAQVDINRIQEDDMDRFVAAYPAASAVWTAIKRRYGM
;
A
#
# COMPACT_ATOMS: atom_id res chain seq x y z
N MET A 1 -20.31 9.50 1.27
CA MET A 1 -18.88 9.31 1.56
C MET A 1 -18.78 9.08 3.06
N SER A 2 -18.38 7.89 3.49
CA SER A 2 -18.15 7.63 4.92
C SER A 2 -16.93 8.43 5.36
N THR A 3 -17.08 9.22 6.42
CA THR A 3 -15.95 9.94 7.01
C THR A 3 -14.97 8.92 7.58
N PRO A 4 -13.65 9.05 7.30
CA PRO A 4 -12.66 8.17 7.91
C PRO A 4 -12.75 8.30 9.44
N SER A 5 -12.55 7.18 10.14
CA SER A 5 -12.48 7.19 11.60
C SER A 5 -11.37 8.15 12.07
N SER A 6 -11.45 8.62 13.32
CA SER A 6 -10.38 9.45 13.90
C SER A 6 -9.01 8.76 13.80
N SER A 7 -8.95 7.43 13.80
CA SER A 7 -7.70 6.69 13.61
C SER A 7 -7.18 6.74 12.17
N SER A 8 -8.02 6.48 11.17
CA SER A 8 -7.63 6.53 9.75
C SER A 8 -7.22 7.94 9.31
N ALA A 9 -7.83 8.99 9.87
CA ALA A 9 -7.42 10.37 9.63
C ALA A 9 -5.99 10.63 10.15
N ARG A 10 -5.67 10.18 11.38
CA ARG A 10 -4.32 10.32 11.96
C ARG A 10 -3.29 9.50 11.18
N LEU A 11 -3.66 8.30 10.71
CA LEU A 11 -2.79 7.45 9.89
C LEU A 11 -2.51 8.08 8.52
N PHE A 12 -3.51 8.71 7.90
CA PHE A 12 -3.33 9.47 6.67
C PHE A 12 -2.42 10.70 6.89
N GLN A 13 -2.58 11.40 8.02
CA GLN A 13 -1.69 12.50 8.39
C GLN A 13 -0.24 12.03 8.55
N ALA A 14 -0.01 10.87 9.18
CA ALA A 14 1.31 10.26 9.28
C ALA A 14 1.92 9.98 7.90
N ALA A 15 1.12 9.42 6.97
CA ALA A 15 1.52 9.17 5.59
C ALA A 15 1.87 10.47 4.85
N ALA A 16 1.04 11.51 5.00
CA ALA A 16 1.28 12.82 4.39
C ALA A 16 2.57 13.49 4.90
N THR A 17 2.82 13.44 6.21
CA THR A 17 4.04 13.97 6.84
C THR A 17 5.28 13.24 6.33
N LEU A 18 5.26 11.91 6.29
CA LEU A 18 6.37 11.14 5.73
C LEU A 18 6.55 11.47 4.24
N SER A 19 5.45 11.54 3.49
CA SER A 19 5.50 11.86 2.06
C SER A 19 6.20 13.18 1.80
N ALA A 20 5.87 14.23 2.57
CA ALA A 20 6.51 15.53 2.46
C ALA A 20 8.02 15.44 2.71
N ALA A 21 8.46 14.74 3.77
CA ALA A 21 9.87 14.56 4.09
C ALA A 21 10.64 13.81 2.98
N LEU A 22 10.04 12.76 2.42
CA LEU A 22 10.66 11.99 1.33
C LEU A 22 10.72 12.78 0.02
N ARG A 23 9.67 13.57 -0.31
CA ARG A 23 9.67 14.45 -1.49
C ARG A 23 10.75 15.53 -1.42
N ALA A 24 10.96 16.12 -0.25
CA ALA A 24 12.01 17.12 -0.04
C ALA A 24 13.42 16.59 -0.38
N GLN A 25 13.61 15.27 -0.31
CA GLN A 25 14.87 14.59 -0.65
C GLN A 25 14.82 13.86 -2.00
N ASN A 26 13.79 14.11 -2.82
CA ASN A 26 13.57 13.45 -4.12
C ASN A 26 13.61 11.92 -4.04
N ILE A 27 12.97 11.35 -3.01
CA ILE A 27 12.85 9.91 -2.80
C ILE A 27 11.51 9.45 -3.36
N GLY A 28 11.53 8.63 -4.41
CA GLY A 28 10.34 7.97 -4.94
C GLY A 28 9.73 7.04 -3.92
N HIS A 29 8.43 7.21 -3.65
CA HIS A 29 7.70 6.43 -2.66
C HIS A 29 6.21 6.36 -3.00
N ALA A 30 5.54 5.35 -2.45
CA ALA A 30 4.11 5.18 -2.56
C ALA A 30 3.58 4.41 -1.34
N PHE A 31 2.37 4.72 -0.91
CA PHE A 31 1.71 4.06 0.21
C PHE A 31 0.75 2.96 -0.27
N HIS A 32 0.57 1.93 0.55
CA HIS A 32 -0.53 0.98 0.41
C HIS A 32 -0.92 0.43 1.80
N GLY A 33 -1.83 -0.53 1.81
CA GLY A 33 -2.38 -1.11 3.04
C GLY A 33 -3.88 -0.85 3.12
N GLY A 34 -4.53 -1.40 4.13
CA GLY A 34 -5.98 -1.27 4.30
C GLY A 34 -6.46 0.19 4.36
N LEU A 35 -5.63 1.14 4.82
CA LEU A 35 -5.94 2.57 4.78
C LEU A 35 -6.41 3.03 3.39
N LEU A 36 -5.79 2.53 2.32
CA LEU A 36 -6.18 2.93 0.97
C LEU A 36 -7.66 2.60 0.70
N THR A 37 -8.14 1.44 1.14
CA THR A 37 -9.53 1.06 0.93
C THR A 37 -10.49 1.95 1.72
N VAL A 38 -10.10 2.38 2.94
CA VAL A 38 -10.85 3.35 3.75
C VAL A 38 -10.95 4.69 3.01
N LEU A 39 -9.84 5.20 2.47
CA LEU A 39 -9.81 6.45 1.70
C LEU A 39 -10.64 6.36 0.41
N LEU A 40 -10.75 5.17 -0.18
CA LEU A 40 -11.61 4.90 -1.33
C LEU A 40 -13.09 4.66 -0.96
N GLY A 41 -13.45 4.77 0.32
CA GLY A 41 -14.82 4.71 0.82
C GLY A 41 -15.27 3.33 1.29
N SER A 42 -14.35 2.42 1.62
CA SER A 42 -14.69 1.17 2.30
C SER A 42 -15.36 1.48 3.65
N PRO A 43 -16.46 0.80 4.01
CA PRO A 43 -17.08 0.95 5.31
C PRO A 43 -16.29 0.24 6.42
N ARG A 44 -15.33 -0.62 6.07
CA ARG A 44 -14.50 -1.35 7.04
C ARG A 44 -13.31 -0.49 7.44
N PRO A 45 -13.08 -0.24 8.74
CA PRO A 45 -11.88 0.45 9.18
C PRO A 45 -10.65 -0.44 8.95
N SER A 46 -9.51 0.18 8.70
CA SER A 46 -8.21 -0.47 8.77
C SER A 46 -7.17 0.54 9.20
N GLU A 47 -6.22 0.06 10.01
CA GLU A 47 -5.08 0.83 10.52
C GLU A 47 -3.76 0.35 9.89
N GLU A 48 -3.85 -0.48 8.85
CA GLU A 48 -2.70 -1.01 8.14
C GLU A 48 -2.21 -0.01 7.09
N LEU A 49 -0.94 0.38 7.24
CA LEU A 49 -0.22 1.26 6.33
C LEU A 49 1.18 0.71 6.07
N TYR A 50 1.58 0.78 4.81
CA TYR A 50 2.94 0.49 4.36
C TYR A 50 3.40 1.62 3.44
N CYS A 51 4.69 1.93 3.48
CA CYS A 51 5.33 2.85 2.54
C CYS A 51 6.39 2.10 1.73
N ILE A 52 6.16 1.95 0.43
CA ILE A 52 7.16 1.40 -0.48
C ILE A 52 8.08 2.53 -0.92
N VAL A 53 9.40 2.31 -0.84
CA VAL A 53 10.41 3.31 -1.16
C VAL A 53 11.41 2.80 -2.19
N GLU A 54 11.68 3.61 -3.20
CA GLU A 54 12.66 3.32 -4.24
C GLU A 54 14.10 3.38 -3.75
N GLY A 55 14.91 2.42 -4.22
CA GLY A 55 16.35 2.47 -4.08
C GLY A 55 16.98 3.51 -5.00
N SER A 56 18.27 3.72 -4.83
CA SER A 56 19.16 4.34 -5.82
C SER A 56 20.20 3.30 -6.23
N PRO A 57 20.81 3.34 -7.43
CA PRO A 57 21.73 2.32 -7.92
C PRO A 57 22.78 1.82 -6.91
N ASN A 58 23.23 2.68 -5.98
CA ASN A 58 24.21 2.34 -4.96
C ASN A 58 23.75 2.65 -3.52
N THR A 59 22.45 2.81 -3.28
CA THR A 59 21.96 3.16 -1.94
C THR A 59 20.65 2.47 -1.61
N HIS A 60 20.68 1.68 -0.54
CA HIS A 60 19.52 0.98 -0.02
C HIS A 60 18.39 1.95 0.37
N PRO A 61 17.12 1.66 0.05
CA PRO A 61 15.96 2.50 0.38
C PRO A 61 15.94 2.97 1.83
N PHE A 62 16.14 2.06 2.79
CA PHE A 62 16.10 2.39 4.22
C PHE A 62 17.15 3.40 4.65
N ARG A 63 18.35 3.38 4.04
CA ARG A 63 19.38 4.37 4.33
C ARG A 63 18.91 5.76 3.89
N ARG A 64 18.29 5.86 2.72
CA ARG A 64 17.75 7.13 2.20
C ARG A 64 16.64 7.67 3.11
N VAL A 65 15.73 6.80 3.56
CA VAL A 65 14.64 7.18 4.47
C VAL A 65 15.19 7.71 5.81
N ARG A 66 16.14 6.99 6.42
CA ARG A 66 16.78 7.44 7.66
C ARG A 66 17.50 8.78 7.51
N GLN A 67 18.15 9.01 6.38
CA GLN A 67 18.79 10.29 6.07
C GLN A 67 17.76 11.41 5.87
N ALA A 68 16.65 11.15 5.18
CA ALA A 68 15.58 12.13 4.98
C ALA A 68 14.86 12.53 6.28
N LEU A 69 14.93 11.67 7.29
CA LEU A 69 14.33 11.91 8.61
C LEU A 69 15.36 12.32 9.67
N ALA A 70 16.63 12.52 9.30
CA ALA A 70 17.64 12.98 10.24
C ALA A 70 17.28 14.39 10.75
N GLY A 71 17.14 14.53 12.07
CA GLY A 71 16.72 15.80 12.70
C GLY A 71 15.24 16.12 12.57
N ASN A 72 14.40 15.18 12.09
CA ASN A 72 12.95 15.38 12.07
C ASN A 72 12.38 15.22 13.50
N GLU A 73 11.58 16.19 13.95
CA GLU A 73 11.04 16.21 15.32
C GLU A 73 9.81 15.30 15.50
N VAL A 74 9.04 15.08 14.43
CA VAL A 74 7.75 14.37 14.50
C VAL A 74 7.81 12.95 13.97
N LEU A 75 8.83 12.61 13.18
CA LEU A 75 9.04 11.29 12.58
C LEU A 75 10.40 10.71 12.96
N THR A 76 10.41 9.47 13.42
CA THR A 76 11.63 8.70 13.64
C THR A 76 11.62 7.40 12.86
N ALA A 77 12.78 6.98 12.37
CA ALA A 77 12.95 5.73 11.63
C ALA A 77 13.82 4.73 12.40
N THR A 78 13.27 3.55 12.68
CA THR A 78 13.92 2.49 13.45
C THR A 78 14.14 1.27 12.55
N LEU A 79 15.40 0.90 12.34
CA LEU A 79 15.76 -0.33 11.63
C LEU A 79 15.81 -1.49 12.62
N VAL A 80 15.00 -2.51 12.38
CA VAL A 80 14.97 -3.74 13.18
C VAL A 80 15.91 -4.76 12.54
N GLY A 81 17.11 -4.89 13.11
CA GLY A 81 18.22 -5.60 12.48
C GLY A 81 17.99 -7.10 12.22
N TRP A 82 17.16 -7.78 13.02
CA TRP A 82 16.91 -9.21 12.88
C TRP A 82 15.89 -9.55 11.77
N SER A 83 14.99 -8.62 11.44
CA SER A 83 13.97 -8.81 10.41
C SER A 83 14.28 -8.05 9.11
N ASN A 84 15.33 -7.23 9.11
CA ASN A 84 15.63 -6.28 8.04
C ASN A 84 14.38 -5.46 7.66
N ARG A 85 13.65 -4.96 8.67
CA ARG A 85 12.45 -4.12 8.50
C ARG A 85 12.72 -2.72 9.03
N LEU A 86 12.27 -1.71 8.31
CA LEU A 86 12.34 -0.32 8.77
C LEU A 86 10.94 0.14 9.18
N TYR A 87 10.80 0.64 10.39
CA TYR A 87 9.55 1.20 10.90
C TYR A 87 9.67 2.72 11.02
N ILE A 88 8.61 3.41 10.64
CA ILE A 88 8.43 4.84 10.89
C ILE A 88 7.47 5.00 12.04
N LYS A 89 7.87 5.81 13.01
CA LYS A 89 7.04 6.24 14.12
C LYS A 89 6.75 7.73 13.99
N TYR A 90 5.48 8.08 13.93
CA TYR A 90 4.94 9.43 13.96
C TYR A 90 4.44 9.76 15.36
N HIS A 91 5.07 10.72 16.03
CA HIS A 91 4.93 10.94 17.47
C HIS A 91 3.71 11.79 17.87
N GLU A 92 3.22 12.62 16.96
CA GLU A 92 2.11 13.54 17.22
C GLU A 92 1.06 13.33 16.14
N PRO A 93 -0.05 12.65 16.41
CA PRO A 93 -0.77 12.62 17.69
C PRO A 93 -0.47 11.42 18.60
N ILE A 94 -0.84 11.53 19.89
CA ILE A 94 -0.77 10.44 20.90
C ILE A 94 -2.07 9.59 20.84
N PRO A 95 -1.99 8.25 20.88
CA PRO A 95 -0.78 7.42 20.81
C PRO A 95 -0.11 7.51 19.44
N ALA A 96 1.23 7.44 19.47
CA ALA A 96 2.07 7.48 18.28
C ALA A 96 1.68 6.40 17.27
N ILE A 97 1.80 6.72 15.99
CA ILE A 97 1.47 5.83 14.89
C ILE A 97 2.74 5.21 14.37
N GLU A 98 2.76 3.89 14.24
CA GLU A 98 3.89 3.16 13.68
C GLU A 98 3.45 2.41 12.42
N PHE A 99 4.25 2.49 11.37
CA PHE A 99 4.01 1.76 10.13
C PHE A 99 5.32 1.39 9.45
N GLU A 100 5.26 0.40 8.57
CA GLU A 100 6.44 -0.22 7.99
C GLU A 100 6.81 0.41 6.63
N VAL A 101 8.12 0.50 6.38
CA VAL A 101 8.71 0.87 5.11
C VAL A 101 9.24 -0.38 4.44
N LEU A 102 8.89 -0.53 3.17
CA LEU A 102 9.25 -1.68 2.36
C LEU A 102 10.10 -1.24 1.15
N PRO A 103 11.12 -2.01 0.75
CA PRO A 103 11.93 -1.68 -0.41
C PRO A 103 11.18 -2.00 -1.71
N ALA A 104 11.12 -1.03 -2.62
CA ALA A 104 10.55 -1.20 -3.96
C ALA A 104 11.25 -2.33 -4.72
N GLY A 105 10.46 -3.16 -5.41
CA GLY A 105 10.98 -4.29 -6.19
C GLY A 105 11.15 -5.59 -5.42
N GLU A 106 11.28 -5.52 -4.10
CA GLU A 106 11.06 -6.67 -3.21
C GLU A 106 9.57 -6.71 -2.82
N GLU A 107 9.04 -5.55 -2.42
CA GLU A 107 7.63 -5.34 -2.14
C GLU A 107 7.05 -4.31 -3.11
N GLY A 108 6.08 -4.76 -3.92
CA GLY A 108 5.45 -3.96 -4.96
C GLY A 108 6.34 -3.65 -6.19
N PRO A 109 6.01 -2.62 -6.97
CA PRO A 109 6.75 -2.23 -8.17
C PRO A 109 8.22 -1.88 -7.88
N ARG A 110 9.12 -2.13 -8.84
CA ARG A 110 10.50 -1.61 -8.81
C ARG A 110 10.58 -0.09 -9.02
N ARG A 111 9.66 0.47 -9.81
CA ARG A 111 9.55 1.90 -10.08
C ARG A 111 8.20 2.40 -9.64
N LEU A 112 8.13 3.59 -9.06
CA LEU A 112 6.93 4.23 -8.51
C LEU A 112 6.58 5.46 -9.35
N ASP A 113 6.40 5.23 -10.65
CA ASP A 113 6.00 6.24 -11.63
C ASP A 113 4.46 6.33 -11.77
N ALA A 114 3.99 7.25 -12.63
CA ALA A 114 2.58 7.50 -12.87
C ALA A 114 1.78 6.28 -13.38
N SER A 115 2.43 5.23 -13.89
CA SER A 115 1.77 3.97 -14.29
C SER A 115 1.55 3.00 -13.11
N ARG A 116 2.11 3.33 -11.94
CA ARG A 116 2.17 2.49 -10.74
C ARG A 116 1.51 3.14 -9.53
N VAL A 117 1.48 4.47 -9.51
CA VAL A 117 0.96 5.26 -8.39
C VAL A 117 -0.25 6.09 -8.81
N MET A 118 -1.09 6.42 -7.85
CA MET A 118 -2.16 7.41 -7.95
C MET A 118 -2.04 8.41 -6.79
N GLN A 119 -2.60 9.61 -6.94
CA GLN A 119 -2.60 10.61 -5.87
C GLN A 119 -3.91 10.55 -5.09
N VAL A 120 -3.81 10.44 -3.76
CA VAL A 120 -4.93 10.59 -2.83
C VAL A 120 -4.63 11.80 -1.96
N HIS A 121 -5.37 12.89 -2.16
CA HIS A 121 -5.09 14.19 -1.52
C HIS A 121 -3.60 14.58 -1.55
N ASN A 122 -2.97 14.50 -2.73
CA ASN A 122 -1.55 14.77 -2.96
C ASN A 122 -0.56 13.84 -2.21
N VAL A 123 -1.00 12.69 -1.72
CA VAL A 123 -0.11 11.63 -1.19
C VAL A 123 -0.07 10.49 -2.22
N PRO A 124 1.11 9.96 -2.58
CA PRO A 124 1.21 8.93 -3.61
C PRO A 124 0.83 7.58 -3.02
N PHE A 125 -0.21 6.93 -3.53
CA PHE A 125 -0.58 5.56 -3.19
C PHE A 125 -0.33 4.64 -4.38
N LEU A 126 -0.15 3.34 -4.15
CA LEU A 126 -0.23 2.36 -5.23
C LEU A 126 -1.59 2.48 -5.94
N ASN A 127 -1.58 2.42 -7.27
CA ASN A 127 -2.82 2.38 -8.03
C ASN A 127 -3.58 1.07 -7.78
N VAL A 128 -4.82 1.00 -8.26
CA VAL A 128 -5.71 -0.15 -8.06
C VAL A 128 -5.06 -1.48 -8.44
N THR A 129 -4.35 -1.54 -9.56
CA THR A 129 -3.68 -2.78 -10.00
C THR A 129 -2.58 -3.18 -9.01
N GLU A 130 -1.69 -2.25 -8.66
CA GLU A 130 -0.58 -2.57 -7.77
C GLU A 130 -1.01 -2.83 -6.33
N PHE A 131 -2.08 -2.19 -5.88
CA PHE A 131 -2.72 -2.52 -4.62
C PHE A 131 -3.21 -3.97 -4.60
N VAL A 132 -3.93 -4.41 -5.64
CA VAL A 132 -4.41 -5.80 -5.73
C VAL A 132 -3.23 -6.77 -5.75
N ARG A 133 -2.18 -6.50 -6.52
CA ARG A 133 -0.98 -7.37 -6.55
C ARG A 133 -0.31 -7.48 -5.18
N ALA A 134 -0.11 -6.36 -4.50
CA ALA A 134 0.51 -6.34 -3.17
C ALA A 134 -0.34 -7.12 -2.16
N LYS A 135 -1.66 -6.93 -2.16
CA LYS A 135 -2.59 -7.65 -1.28
C LYS A 135 -2.69 -9.13 -1.60
N MET A 136 -2.67 -9.50 -2.87
CA MET A 136 -2.67 -10.90 -3.30
C MET A 136 -1.39 -11.63 -2.87
N LYS A 137 -0.21 -11.02 -3.05
CA LYS A 137 1.07 -11.56 -2.57
C LYS A 137 1.05 -11.80 -1.06
N ALA A 138 0.55 -10.82 -0.30
CA ALA A 138 0.39 -10.96 1.15
C ALA A 138 -0.59 -12.10 1.49
N TRP A 139 -1.78 -12.10 0.87
CA TRP A 139 -2.81 -13.11 1.11
C TRP A 139 -2.34 -14.53 0.80
N VAL A 140 -1.61 -14.76 -0.30
CA VAL A 140 -1.06 -16.10 -0.62
C VAL A 140 -0.19 -16.62 0.51
N SER A 141 0.56 -15.73 1.17
CA SER A 141 1.48 -16.07 2.26
C SER A 141 0.76 -16.28 3.60
N ARG A 142 -0.19 -15.40 3.96
CA ARG A 142 -0.80 -15.39 5.32
C ARG A 142 -2.27 -15.83 5.40
N ARG A 143 -2.93 -15.98 4.25
CA ARG A 143 -4.37 -16.32 4.11
C ARG A 143 -5.29 -15.48 5.00
N SER A 144 -4.94 -14.21 5.21
CA SER A 144 -5.69 -13.31 6.09
C SER A 144 -7.04 -12.92 5.48
N GLN A 145 -8.09 -13.01 6.28
CA GLN A 145 -9.42 -12.54 5.90
C GLN A 145 -9.43 -11.02 5.62
N GLU A 146 -8.68 -10.22 6.38
CA GLU A 146 -8.62 -8.77 6.19
C GLU A 146 -8.08 -8.41 4.79
N ASP A 147 -7.06 -9.12 4.30
CA ASP A 147 -6.58 -8.91 2.93
C ASP A 147 -7.62 -9.27 1.89
N ALA A 148 -8.33 -10.38 2.11
CA ALA A 148 -9.36 -10.82 1.19
C ALA A 148 -10.47 -9.79 1.07
N GLU A 149 -10.90 -9.22 2.19
CA GLU A 149 -11.93 -8.18 2.22
C GLU A 149 -11.49 -6.91 1.49
N HIS A 150 -10.23 -6.50 1.67
CA HIS A 150 -9.65 -5.39 0.92
C HIS A 150 -9.61 -5.63 -0.59
N VAL A 151 -9.19 -6.83 -1.02
CA VAL A 151 -9.16 -7.22 -2.44
C VAL A 151 -10.58 -7.25 -3.01
N ILE A 152 -11.53 -7.89 -2.32
CA ILE A 152 -12.93 -7.97 -2.75
C ILE A 152 -13.53 -6.58 -2.91
N PHE A 153 -13.33 -5.68 -1.94
CA PHE A 153 -13.82 -4.30 -2.02
C PHE A 153 -13.25 -3.58 -3.25
N VAL A 154 -11.93 -3.62 -3.42
CA VAL A 154 -11.27 -2.91 -4.52
C VAL A 154 -11.67 -3.49 -5.87
N MET A 155 -11.75 -4.81 -6.01
CA MET A 155 -12.22 -5.44 -7.23
C MET A 155 -13.68 -5.05 -7.51
N ALA A 156 -14.59 -5.22 -6.55
CA ALA A 156 -16.00 -4.93 -6.76
C ALA A 156 -16.27 -3.49 -7.24
N ARG A 157 -15.50 -2.52 -6.73
CA ARG A 157 -15.74 -1.10 -7.02
C ARG A 157 -14.86 -0.52 -8.13
N PHE A 158 -13.66 -1.05 -8.33
CA PHE A 158 -12.64 -0.45 -9.19
C PHE A 158 -12.06 -1.44 -10.22
N TRP A 159 -12.71 -2.58 -10.49
CA TRP A 159 -12.23 -3.59 -11.45
C TRP A 159 -11.86 -3.01 -12.83
N ALA A 160 -12.56 -1.98 -13.29
CA ALA A 160 -12.28 -1.33 -14.56
C ALA A 160 -10.88 -0.68 -14.63
N GLN A 161 -10.20 -0.48 -13.49
CA GLN A 161 -8.84 0.05 -13.42
C GLN A 161 -7.77 -1.04 -13.26
N VAL A 162 -8.18 -2.31 -13.17
CA VAL A 162 -7.25 -3.45 -13.02
C VAL A 162 -6.65 -3.84 -14.36
N ASP A 163 -5.33 -3.88 -14.44
CA ASP A 163 -4.58 -4.48 -15.55
C ASP A 163 -4.30 -5.95 -15.24
N ILE A 164 -5.02 -6.85 -15.93
CA ILE A 164 -4.95 -8.29 -15.68
C ILE A 164 -3.55 -8.85 -15.98
N ASN A 165 -2.82 -8.27 -16.93
CA ASN A 165 -1.50 -8.76 -17.36
C ASN A 165 -0.44 -8.64 -16.26
N ARG A 166 -0.77 -7.95 -15.17
CA ARG A 166 0.10 -7.74 -14.03
C ARG A 166 -0.34 -8.57 -12.83
N ILE A 167 -1.56 -9.10 -12.82
CA ILE A 167 -2.05 -9.99 -11.76
C ILE A 167 -1.62 -11.43 -12.09
N GLN A 168 -1.11 -12.16 -11.10
CA GLN A 168 -0.84 -13.58 -11.26
C GLN A 168 -2.16 -14.36 -11.25
N GLU A 169 -2.56 -14.88 -12.41
CA GLU A 169 -3.86 -15.52 -12.62
C GLU A 169 -4.10 -16.70 -11.68
N ASP A 170 -3.13 -17.62 -11.54
CA ASP A 170 -3.24 -18.78 -10.65
C ASP A 170 -3.54 -18.39 -9.20
N ASP A 171 -2.93 -17.32 -8.70
CA ASP A 171 -3.17 -16.85 -7.34
C ASP A 171 -4.56 -16.24 -7.20
N MET A 172 -5.03 -15.50 -8.22
CA MET A 172 -6.38 -14.95 -8.25
C MET A 172 -7.45 -16.04 -8.39
N ASP A 173 -7.22 -17.07 -9.18
CA ASP A 173 -8.13 -18.21 -9.30
C ASP A 173 -8.25 -18.96 -7.97
N ARG A 174 -7.13 -19.19 -7.26
CA ARG A 174 -7.15 -19.74 -5.88
C ARG A 174 -7.88 -18.82 -4.92
N PHE A 175 -7.71 -17.50 -5.07
CA PHE A 175 -8.42 -16.52 -4.26
C PHE A 175 -9.93 -16.56 -4.47
N VAL A 176 -10.37 -16.60 -5.73
CA VAL A 176 -11.78 -16.70 -6.09
C VAL A 176 -12.40 -18.01 -5.60
N ALA A 177 -11.66 -19.11 -5.64
CA ALA A 177 -12.11 -20.39 -5.09
C ALA A 177 -12.33 -20.31 -3.56
N ALA A 178 -11.47 -19.58 -2.84
CA ALA A 178 -11.60 -19.35 -1.40
C ALA A 178 -12.67 -18.29 -1.05
N TYR A 179 -12.84 -17.28 -1.91
CA TYR A 179 -13.77 -16.16 -1.72
C TYR A 179 -14.66 -15.97 -2.96
N PRO A 180 -15.76 -16.74 -3.10
CA PRO A 180 -16.63 -16.71 -4.27
C PRO A 180 -17.24 -15.33 -4.59
N ALA A 181 -17.31 -14.43 -3.61
CA ALA A 181 -17.76 -13.04 -3.81
C ALA A 181 -16.93 -12.27 -4.86
N ALA A 182 -15.68 -12.68 -5.10
CA ALA A 182 -14.82 -12.09 -6.14
C ALA A 182 -15.06 -12.69 -7.55
N SER A 183 -15.78 -13.82 -7.67
CA SER A 183 -15.87 -14.61 -8.91
C SER A 183 -16.47 -13.86 -10.09
N ALA A 184 -17.62 -13.21 -9.87
CA ALA A 184 -18.32 -12.48 -10.93
C ALA A 184 -17.46 -11.34 -11.49
N VAL A 185 -16.76 -10.63 -10.60
CA VAL A 185 -15.88 -9.52 -10.96
C VAL A 185 -14.65 -10.02 -11.70
N TRP A 186 -14.04 -11.11 -11.21
CA TRP A 186 -12.87 -11.69 -11.87
C TRP A 186 -13.19 -12.19 -13.27
N THR A 187 -14.34 -12.84 -13.46
CA THR A 187 -14.86 -13.24 -14.77
C THR A 187 -15.06 -12.04 -15.69
N ALA A 188 -15.61 -10.93 -15.17
CA ALA A 188 -15.78 -9.70 -15.95
C ALA A 188 -14.44 -9.08 -16.37
N ILE A 189 -13.41 -9.13 -15.50
CA ILE A 189 -12.06 -8.70 -15.84
C ILE A 189 -11.50 -9.58 -16.95
N LYS A 190 -11.51 -10.92 -16.82
CA LYS A 190 -11.01 -11.85 -17.86
C LYS A 190 -11.65 -11.58 -19.22
N ARG A 191 -12.99 -11.49 -19.25
CA ARG A 191 -13.76 -11.20 -20.47
C ARG A 191 -13.33 -9.91 -21.16
N ARG A 192 -13.03 -8.85 -20.41
CA ARG A 192 -12.58 -7.57 -20.98
C ARG A 192 -11.25 -7.69 -21.73
N TYR A 193 -10.41 -8.62 -21.34
CA TYR A 193 -9.12 -8.89 -21.97
C TYR A 193 -9.17 -10.08 -22.96
N GLY A 194 -10.36 -10.63 -23.24
CA GLY A 194 -10.52 -11.75 -24.17
C GLY A 194 -10.07 -13.11 -23.62
N MET A 195 -10.04 -13.26 -22.29
CA MET A 195 -9.73 -14.50 -21.57
C MET A 195 -11.01 -15.21 -21.10
#